data_AF-A0A813JN49-F1
#
_entry.id   AF-A0A813JN49-F1
#
_cell.length_a   1.000
_cell.length_b   1.000
_cell.length_c   1.000
_cell.angle_alpha   90.00
_cell.angle_beta   90.00
_cell.angle_gamma   90.00
#
_symmetry.space_group_name_H-M   'P 1'
#
loop_
_entity.id
_entity.type
_entity.pdbx_description
1 polymer ?
#
loop_
_entity_poly.entity_id
_entity_poly.type
_entity_poly.pdbx_seq_one_letter_code
_entity_poly.pdbx_strand_id
1 'polypeptide(L)'
;MMCAGIRARAPLLAGGAAARRCLPGLRAASLAAPLCRGLAPLGRFPPFASSGPSGLRTAFSSEDGIFEITMLGDSKDEKMSWGTQVQEHRITPTAVVGLNAALDEALATPSAKSVLLRGEGRFFSNGFDLLWMDANGEKCDALQADTERLLARVLGFPMPTVACLNGHCTAAGAMLALAFDKRVMRSDLGWFFVPGIDIGLVYSPGMTQLMRAKLPVPMQSDVLTFGQRYQAEELVQLGVVKAAVKGETEVHSRARELALEVGPKGKHREAMRGIKACLYAEAIAALESPDKGGGMGFVSRDGAGKSDKPST
;
A
#
# COMPACT_ATOMS: atom_id res chain seq x y z
N MET A 1 52.63 -56.83 5.93
CA MET A 1 53.01 -55.76 4.97
C MET A 1 52.29 -54.50 5.42
N MET A 2 52.83 -53.75 6.38
CA MET A 2 53.73 -52.59 6.19
C MET A 2 53.11 -51.55 5.23
N CYS A 3 52.90 -50.28 5.56
CA CYS A 3 53.23 -49.43 6.72
C CYS A 3 52.30 -48.18 6.61
N ALA A 4 51.56 -47.79 7.65
CA ALA A 4 51.94 -46.83 8.70
C ALA A 4 52.03 -45.38 8.17
N GLY A 5 51.19 -44.44 8.62
CA GLY A 5 51.29 -43.73 9.90
C GLY A 5 51.45 -42.23 9.60
N ILE A 6 51.18 -41.22 10.43
CA ILE A 6 50.94 -41.09 11.87
C ILE A 6 50.39 -39.66 12.12
N ARG A 7 49.74 -39.53 13.29
CA ARG A 7 49.30 -38.36 14.09
C ARG A 7 50.30 -37.16 14.08
N ALA A 8 50.09 -35.95 14.58
CA ALA A 8 49.34 -35.46 15.73
C ALA A 8 49.43 -33.91 15.82
N ARG A 9 48.44 -33.33 16.52
CA ARG A 9 48.50 -32.21 17.51
C ARG A 9 48.97 -30.79 17.13
N ALA A 10 48.13 -29.85 17.58
CA ALA A 10 48.34 -28.41 17.74
C ALA A 10 49.47 -28.05 18.73
N PRO A 11 49.87 -26.77 18.73
CA PRO A 11 49.99 -26.05 20.00
C PRO A 11 49.31 -24.66 20.00
N LEU A 12 48.76 -24.32 21.16
CA LEU A 12 48.58 -22.95 21.65
C LEU A 12 49.95 -22.35 21.99
N LEU A 13 50.14 -21.03 21.77
CA LEU A 13 50.50 -20.05 22.81
C LEU A 13 50.86 -18.67 22.23
N ALA A 14 50.18 -17.66 22.79
CA ALA A 14 50.68 -16.37 23.30
C ALA A 14 51.56 -15.44 22.42
N GLY A 15 51.02 -14.23 22.19
CA GLY A 15 51.57 -12.98 22.76
C GLY A 15 52.80 -12.36 22.10
N GLY A 16 52.61 -11.21 21.44
CA GLY A 16 53.71 -10.32 21.05
C GLY A 16 53.23 -9.07 20.33
N ALA A 17 53.21 -7.95 21.04
CA ALA A 17 52.95 -6.61 20.49
C ALA A 17 54.18 -6.03 19.78
N ALA A 18 53.95 -4.99 18.97
CA ALA A 18 54.86 -4.09 18.22
C ALA A 18 54.90 -4.39 16.71
N ALA A 19 54.86 -3.44 15.78
CA ALA A 19 55.04 -2.00 15.85
C ALA A 19 54.31 -1.31 14.69
N ARG A 20 54.03 -0.02 14.91
CA ARG A 20 53.46 0.96 13.99
C ARG A 20 54.24 1.05 12.68
N ARG A 21 53.54 1.10 11.55
CA ARG A 21 53.96 1.89 10.38
C ARG A 21 52.77 2.68 9.86
N CYS A 22 52.90 4.00 9.97
CA CYS A 22 52.03 4.99 9.35
C CYS A 22 52.14 4.91 7.83
N LEU A 23 51.00 4.98 7.13
CA LEU A 23 50.90 5.52 5.79
C LEU A 23 49.87 6.66 5.81
N PRO A 24 50.17 7.83 5.21
CA PRO A 24 49.38 9.04 5.38
C PRO A 24 48.29 9.17 4.31
N GLY A 25 47.18 9.81 4.68
CA GLY A 25 46.37 10.57 3.73
C GLY A 25 45.00 10.01 3.39
N LEU A 26 44.04 10.13 4.32
CA LEU A 26 42.66 10.46 3.94
C LEU A 26 42.07 11.41 4.99
N ARG A 27 41.74 12.61 4.53
CA ARG A 27 41.13 13.68 5.33
C ARG A 27 39.75 13.23 5.83
N ALA A 28 39.52 13.38 7.12
CA ALA A 28 38.18 13.29 7.70
C ALA A 28 37.34 14.47 7.17
N ALA A 29 36.40 14.20 6.26
CA ALA A 29 35.37 15.14 5.89
C ALA A 29 34.27 15.09 6.95
N SER A 30 34.17 16.18 7.72
CA SER A 30 33.05 16.51 8.60
C SER A 30 31.75 16.49 7.81
N LEU A 31 30.85 15.55 8.12
CA LEU A 31 29.46 15.58 7.64
C LEU A 31 28.64 16.44 8.60
N ALA A 32 28.71 17.75 8.38
CA ALA A 32 27.72 18.68 8.87
C ALA A 32 26.40 18.46 8.12
N ALA A 33 25.31 18.27 8.86
CA ALA A 33 23.96 18.24 8.33
C ALA A 33 23.63 19.55 7.59
N PRO A 34 23.07 19.54 6.38
CA PRO A 34 22.59 20.76 5.76
C PRO A 34 21.23 21.12 6.36
N LEU A 35 21.24 22.28 7.01
CA LEU A 35 20.09 23.06 7.44
C LEU A 35 19.01 23.13 6.35
N CYS A 36 17.78 22.80 6.73
CA CYS A 36 16.57 23.15 6.00
C CYS A 36 16.56 24.65 5.68
N ARG A 37 16.74 25.00 4.41
CA ARG A 37 16.45 26.35 3.90
C ARG A 37 15.64 26.23 2.61
N GLY A 38 14.43 26.80 2.65
CA GLY A 38 13.70 27.25 1.46
C GLY A 38 12.69 26.29 0.87
N LEU A 39 11.63 25.95 1.62
CA LEU A 39 10.36 25.56 0.99
C LEU A 39 9.74 26.83 0.39
N ALA A 40 9.72 26.91 -0.94
CA ALA A 40 8.94 27.91 -1.66
C ALA A 40 7.45 27.71 -1.35
N PRO A 41 6.63 28.78 -1.33
CA PRO A 41 5.21 28.67 -1.04
C PRO A 41 4.55 27.77 -2.09
N LEU A 42 3.82 26.76 -1.61
CA LEU A 42 3.00 25.83 -2.38
C LEU A 42 2.26 26.60 -3.50
N GLY A 43 2.54 26.23 -4.75
CA GLY A 43 1.93 26.85 -5.92
C GLY A 43 0.40 26.89 -5.81
N ARG A 44 -0.18 28.05 -6.12
CA ARG A 44 -1.63 28.23 -6.21
C ARG A 44 -2.18 27.32 -7.31
N PHE A 45 -3.08 26.41 -6.93
CA PHE A 45 -3.86 25.60 -7.86
C PHE A 45 -4.80 26.49 -8.71
N PRO A 46 -5.05 26.15 -9.99
CA PRO A 46 -6.18 26.71 -10.74
C PRO A 46 -7.52 26.28 -10.12
N PRO A 47 -8.64 26.98 -10.41
CA PRO A 47 -9.93 26.72 -9.77
C PRO A 47 -10.41 25.28 -9.99
N PHE A 48 -10.90 24.70 -8.90
CA PHE A 48 -11.23 23.31 -8.64
C PHE A 48 -11.92 22.54 -9.78
N ALA A 49 -11.40 21.34 -10.08
CA ALA A 49 -12.11 20.33 -10.89
C ALA A 49 -13.23 19.67 -10.05
N SER A 50 -14.31 19.31 -10.74
CA SER A 50 -15.61 18.89 -10.21
C SER A 50 -15.53 17.81 -9.13
N SER A 51 -16.19 18.02 -7.99
CA SER A 51 -16.58 16.93 -7.09
C SER A 51 -17.58 16.03 -7.83
N GLY A 52 -17.14 14.84 -8.23
CA GLY A 52 -18.05 13.85 -8.80
C GLY A 52 -18.97 13.27 -7.71
N PRO A 53 -20.08 12.60 -8.08
CA PRO A 53 -20.99 11.93 -7.14
C PRO A 53 -20.34 10.78 -6.33
N SER A 54 -19.05 10.51 -6.55
CA SER A 54 -18.29 9.42 -5.95
C SER A 54 -17.61 9.75 -4.62
N GLY A 55 -17.74 10.97 -4.10
CA GLY A 55 -16.98 11.40 -2.92
C GLY A 55 -15.48 11.56 -3.19
N LEU A 56 -15.11 11.77 -4.47
CA LEU A 56 -13.74 11.96 -4.91
C LEU A 56 -13.58 13.33 -5.57
N ARG A 57 -12.39 13.90 -5.41
CA ARG A 57 -11.93 15.09 -6.14
C ARG A 57 -10.62 14.76 -6.86
N THR A 58 -10.53 15.12 -8.14
CA THR A 58 -9.29 15.05 -8.92
C THR A 58 -8.69 16.45 -9.07
N ALA A 59 -7.36 16.53 -9.17
CA ALA A 59 -6.63 17.77 -9.45
C ALA A 59 -5.34 17.45 -10.20
N PHE A 60 -4.96 18.29 -11.16
CA PHE A 60 -3.73 18.12 -11.92
C PHE A 60 -2.83 19.34 -11.81
N SER A 61 -1.57 19.13 -11.40
CA SER A 61 -0.51 20.16 -11.44
C SER A 61 0.29 20.01 -12.73
N SER A 62 0.17 20.97 -13.64
CA SER A 62 0.89 20.96 -14.92
C SER A 62 2.40 21.19 -14.76
N GLU A 63 2.80 21.95 -13.74
CA GLU A 63 4.20 22.19 -13.38
C GLU A 63 4.86 20.91 -12.86
N ASP A 64 4.20 20.24 -11.92
CA ASP A 64 4.72 19.03 -11.26
C ASP A 64 4.52 17.77 -12.10
N GLY A 65 3.53 17.77 -13.00
CA GLY A 65 3.04 16.57 -13.68
C GLY A 65 2.37 15.56 -12.74
N ILE A 66 1.87 16.01 -11.59
CA ILE A 66 1.19 15.14 -10.60
C ILE A 66 -0.32 15.22 -10.84
N PHE A 67 -0.93 14.05 -11.04
CA PHE A 67 -2.37 13.88 -11.01
C PHE A 67 -2.79 13.37 -9.63
N GLU A 68 -3.48 14.21 -8.86
CA GLU A 68 -3.87 13.93 -7.48
C GLU A 68 -5.34 13.55 -7.38
N ILE A 69 -5.61 12.48 -6.65
CA ILE A 69 -6.94 11.95 -6.33
C ILE A 69 -7.11 12.07 -4.82
N THR A 70 -8.17 12.77 -4.39
CA THR A 70 -8.52 12.91 -2.96
C THR A 70 -9.85 12.23 -2.70
N MET A 71 -9.87 11.29 -1.74
CA MET A 71 -11.10 10.79 -1.12
C MET A 71 -11.57 11.81 -0.09
N LEU A 72 -12.78 12.33 -0.28
CA LEU A 72 -13.36 13.38 0.55
C LEU A 72 -14.05 12.76 1.78
N GLY A 73 -13.95 13.45 2.91
CA GLY A 73 -14.53 12.99 4.16
C GLY A 73 -13.84 13.57 5.39
N ASP A 74 -13.67 14.90 5.48
CA ASP A 74 -13.07 15.52 6.67
C ASP A 74 -14.06 15.60 7.87
N SER A 75 -15.36 15.52 7.60
CA SER A 75 -16.42 15.60 8.60
C SER A 75 -16.77 14.25 9.20
N LYS A 76 -16.63 14.14 10.53
CA LYS A 76 -17.06 12.98 11.31
C LYS A 76 -18.58 12.81 11.39
N ASP A 77 -19.32 13.89 11.12
CA ASP A 77 -20.78 13.92 11.29
C ASP A 77 -21.51 13.56 9.98
N GLU A 78 -20.80 13.60 8.84
CA GLU A 78 -21.32 13.18 7.55
C GLU A 78 -21.35 11.65 7.44
N LYS A 79 -22.52 11.13 7.06
CA LYS A 79 -22.79 9.69 6.97
C LYS A 79 -23.43 9.36 5.63
N MET A 80 -23.10 8.17 5.14
CA MET A 80 -23.82 7.53 4.05
C MET A 80 -25.26 7.24 4.46
N SER A 81 -26.14 6.98 3.49
CA SER A 81 -27.56 6.69 3.75
C SER A 81 -27.80 5.47 4.66
N TRP A 82 -26.85 4.53 4.72
CA TRP A 82 -26.87 3.36 5.61
C TRP A 82 -26.09 3.54 6.92
N GLY A 83 -25.61 4.76 7.22
CA GLY A 83 -25.07 5.14 8.53
C GLY A 83 -23.56 5.06 8.70
N THR A 84 -22.81 4.47 7.76
CA THR A 84 -21.34 4.49 7.79
C THR A 84 -20.81 5.91 7.61
N GLN A 85 -19.77 6.29 8.35
CA GLN A 85 -19.19 7.63 8.26
C GLN A 85 -18.42 7.80 6.95
N VAL A 86 -18.63 8.93 6.26
CA VAL A 86 -17.96 9.22 4.99
C VAL A 86 -16.43 9.28 5.16
N GLN A 87 -15.97 9.83 6.28
CA GLN A 87 -14.55 9.95 6.63
C GLN A 87 -13.78 8.62 6.72
N GLU A 88 -14.46 7.47 6.74
CA GLU A 88 -13.80 6.16 6.76
C GLU A 88 -13.32 5.70 5.38
N HIS A 89 -13.69 6.43 4.31
CA HIS A 89 -13.39 6.13 2.91
C HIS A 89 -13.55 4.64 2.58
N ARG A 90 -14.75 4.13 2.86
CA ARG A 90 -15.08 2.73 2.62
C ARG A 90 -15.11 2.42 1.13
N ILE A 91 -14.70 1.20 0.79
CA ILE A 91 -14.76 0.66 -0.57
C ILE A 91 -16.21 0.20 -0.82
N THR A 92 -16.95 1.07 -1.48
CA THR A 92 -18.32 0.85 -1.98
C THR A 92 -18.29 0.72 -3.51
N PRO A 93 -19.35 0.24 -4.18
CA PRO A 93 -19.38 0.20 -5.64
C PRO A 93 -19.14 1.58 -6.27
N THR A 94 -19.73 2.62 -5.68
CA THR A 94 -19.55 4.01 -6.10
C THR A 94 -18.10 4.47 -5.99
N ALA A 95 -17.41 4.09 -4.90
CA ALA A 95 -15.99 4.41 -4.72
C ALA A 95 -15.12 3.70 -5.78
N VAL A 96 -15.41 2.44 -6.09
CA VAL A 96 -14.68 1.68 -7.13
C VAL A 96 -14.87 2.30 -8.51
N VAL A 97 -16.09 2.68 -8.87
CA VAL A 97 -16.38 3.40 -10.12
C VAL A 97 -15.64 4.73 -10.17
N GLY A 98 -15.68 5.50 -9.08
CA GLY A 98 -15.01 6.80 -8.99
C GLY A 98 -13.50 6.69 -9.13
N LEU A 99 -12.87 5.72 -8.46
CA LEU A 99 -11.41 5.52 -8.54
C LEU A 99 -10.99 5.09 -9.94
N ASN A 100 -11.75 4.22 -10.60
CA ASN A 100 -11.50 3.84 -11.99
C ASN A 100 -11.58 5.05 -12.93
N ALA A 101 -12.63 5.87 -12.80
CA ALA A 101 -12.81 7.07 -13.61
C ALA A 101 -11.68 8.09 -13.39
N ALA A 102 -11.23 8.30 -12.14
CA ALA A 102 -10.11 9.17 -11.85
C ALA A 102 -8.78 8.64 -12.43
N LEU A 103 -8.56 7.32 -12.43
CA LEU A 103 -7.42 6.71 -13.10
C LEU A 103 -7.50 6.85 -14.63
N ASP A 104 -8.70 6.81 -15.22
CA ASP A 104 -8.91 7.04 -16.65
C ASP A 104 -8.60 8.50 -17.02
N GLU A 105 -9.05 9.46 -16.20
CA GLU A 105 -8.72 10.88 -16.36
C GLU A 105 -7.21 11.15 -16.28
N ALA A 106 -6.51 10.48 -15.35
CA ALA A 106 -5.06 10.55 -15.25
C ALA A 106 -4.36 10.05 -16.53
N LEU A 107 -4.84 8.96 -17.13
CA LEU A 107 -4.31 8.44 -18.40
C LEU A 107 -4.60 9.38 -19.56
N ALA A 108 -5.80 9.94 -19.62
CA ALA A 108 -6.23 10.89 -20.64
C ALA A 108 -5.46 12.22 -20.57
N THR A 109 -4.87 12.56 -19.42
CA THR A 109 -4.03 13.75 -19.23
C THR A 109 -2.62 13.50 -19.79
N PRO A 110 -2.22 14.07 -20.95
CA PRO A 110 -0.96 13.70 -21.61
C PRO A 110 0.29 14.13 -20.83
N SER A 111 0.18 15.23 -20.08
CA SER A 111 1.25 15.80 -19.26
C SER A 111 1.34 15.17 -17.86
N ALA A 112 0.41 14.28 -17.48
CA ALA A 112 0.49 13.54 -16.24
C ALA A 112 1.67 12.55 -16.27
N LYS A 113 2.45 12.58 -15.19
CA LYS A 113 3.69 11.82 -15.01
C LYS A 113 3.64 10.91 -13.80
N SER A 114 2.75 11.15 -12.85
CA SER A 114 2.53 10.29 -11.68
C SER A 114 1.11 10.49 -11.15
N VAL A 115 0.63 9.51 -10.40
CA VAL A 115 -0.65 9.58 -9.68
C VAL A 115 -0.40 9.56 -8.18
N LEU A 116 -1.05 10.46 -7.45
CA LEU A 116 -1.06 10.52 -6.00
C LEU A 116 -2.48 10.28 -5.48
N LEU A 117 -2.69 9.31 -4.59
CA LEU A 117 -3.96 9.10 -3.89
C LEU A 117 -3.82 9.46 -2.41
N ARG A 118 -4.76 10.23 -1.87
CA ARG A 118 -4.88 10.51 -0.44
C ARG A 118 -6.35 10.43 0.03
N GLY A 119 -6.55 10.25 1.33
CA GLY A 119 -7.82 10.56 1.99
C GLY A 119 -7.75 11.90 2.74
N GLU A 120 -8.90 12.45 3.10
CA GLU A 120 -9.05 13.55 4.06
C GLU A 120 -9.32 13.03 5.48
N GLY A 121 -9.00 13.82 6.50
CA GLY A 121 -9.29 13.44 7.89
C GLY A 121 -8.47 12.24 8.37
N ARG A 122 -9.12 11.31 9.08
CA ARG A 122 -8.44 10.31 9.95
C ARG A 122 -8.17 8.96 9.31
N PHE A 123 -8.68 8.71 8.11
CA PHE A 123 -8.54 7.44 7.42
C PHE A 123 -7.92 7.68 6.05
N PHE A 124 -6.98 6.81 5.68
CA PHE A 124 -6.72 6.58 4.28
C PHE A 124 -7.91 5.80 3.70
N SER A 125 -8.16 4.60 4.21
CA SER A 125 -9.37 3.81 3.93
C SER A 125 -9.52 2.70 4.97
N ASN A 126 -10.76 2.43 5.37
CA ASN A 126 -11.11 1.37 6.31
C ASN A 126 -11.60 0.07 5.61
N GLY A 127 -11.35 -0.07 4.30
CA GLY A 127 -11.73 -1.24 3.51
C GLY A 127 -13.21 -1.29 3.16
N PHE A 128 -13.74 -2.50 2.91
CA PHE A 128 -15.15 -2.69 2.53
C PHE A 128 -16.13 -2.08 3.55
N ASP A 129 -17.26 -1.61 3.04
CA ASP A 129 -18.37 -1.14 3.88
C ASP A 129 -19.24 -2.32 4.32
N LEU A 130 -19.02 -2.82 5.54
CA LEU A 130 -19.74 -3.99 6.05
C LEU A 130 -21.24 -3.72 6.22
N LEU A 131 -21.65 -2.49 6.58
CA LEU A 131 -23.08 -2.15 6.69
C LEU A 131 -23.76 -2.15 5.33
N TRP A 132 -23.07 -1.66 4.30
CA TRP A 132 -23.57 -1.76 2.92
C TRP A 132 -23.67 -3.22 2.46
N MET A 133 -22.64 -4.04 2.77
CA MET A 133 -22.60 -5.45 2.40
C MET A 133 -23.70 -6.27 3.08
N ASP A 134 -23.92 -6.06 4.38
CA ASP A 134 -25.00 -6.70 5.14
C ASP A 134 -26.37 -6.39 4.52
N ALA A 135 -26.56 -5.17 4.01
CA ALA A 135 -27.78 -4.75 3.34
C ALA A 135 -27.89 -5.18 1.86
N ASN A 136 -26.80 -5.66 1.23
CA ASN A 136 -26.71 -5.99 -0.19
C ASN A 136 -25.93 -7.30 -0.41
N GLY A 137 -26.26 -8.35 0.35
CA GLY A 137 -25.54 -9.61 0.36
C GLY A 137 -25.32 -10.20 -1.04
N GLU A 138 -26.31 -10.10 -1.92
CA GLU A 138 -26.27 -10.60 -3.31
C GLU A 138 -25.27 -9.88 -4.22
N LYS A 139 -24.81 -8.68 -3.82
CA LYS A 139 -23.84 -7.87 -4.57
C LYS A 139 -22.43 -7.93 -4.01
N CYS A 140 -22.22 -8.64 -2.91
CA CYS A 140 -20.91 -8.70 -2.23
C CYS A 140 -19.83 -9.31 -3.14
N ASP A 141 -20.12 -10.39 -3.85
CA ASP A 141 -19.19 -11.02 -4.78
C ASP A 141 -18.81 -10.10 -5.94
N ALA A 142 -19.79 -9.35 -6.47
CA ALA A 142 -19.56 -8.37 -7.52
C ALA A 142 -18.66 -7.21 -7.03
N LEU A 143 -18.95 -6.66 -5.85
CA LEU A 143 -18.12 -5.62 -5.23
C LEU A 143 -16.70 -6.10 -4.96
N GLN A 144 -16.53 -7.33 -4.49
CA GLN A 144 -15.22 -7.93 -4.29
C GLN A 144 -14.48 -8.03 -5.63
N ALA A 145 -15.10 -8.62 -6.66
CA ALA A 145 -14.48 -8.80 -7.96
C ALA A 145 -14.10 -7.45 -8.62
N ASP A 146 -14.97 -6.43 -8.51
CA ASP A 146 -14.67 -5.08 -8.98
C ASP A 146 -13.51 -4.44 -8.21
N THR A 147 -13.42 -4.68 -6.91
CA THR A 147 -12.33 -4.19 -6.08
C THR A 147 -11.02 -4.88 -6.45
N GLU A 148 -11.00 -6.21 -6.62
CA GLU A 148 -9.80 -6.93 -7.03
C GLU A 148 -9.31 -6.49 -8.42
N ARG A 149 -10.22 -6.25 -9.37
CA ARG A 149 -9.87 -5.63 -10.67
C ARG A 149 -9.27 -4.23 -10.51
N LEU A 150 -9.81 -3.40 -9.62
CA LEU A 150 -9.22 -2.10 -9.30
C LEU A 150 -7.80 -2.25 -8.72
N LEU A 151 -7.58 -3.20 -7.81
CA LEU A 151 -6.26 -3.47 -7.23
C LEU A 151 -5.26 -3.91 -8.31
N ALA A 152 -5.66 -4.80 -9.22
CA ALA A 152 -4.85 -5.24 -10.35
C ALA A 152 -4.49 -4.06 -11.27
N ARG A 153 -5.47 -3.20 -11.58
CA ARG A 153 -5.29 -1.99 -12.38
C ARG A 153 -4.29 -1.03 -11.77
N VAL A 154 -4.34 -0.79 -10.45
CA VAL A 154 -3.38 0.07 -9.74
C VAL A 154 -1.98 -0.57 -9.72
N LEU A 155 -1.90 -1.87 -9.46
CA LEU A 155 -0.64 -2.62 -9.41
C LEU A 155 0.09 -2.62 -10.76
N GLY A 156 -0.65 -2.74 -11.86
CA GLY A 156 -0.15 -2.69 -13.23
C GLY A 156 -0.16 -1.30 -13.87
N PHE A 157 -0.43 -0.23 -13.11
CA PHE A 157 -0.70 1.09 -13.69
C PHE A 157 0.53 1.65 -14.44
N PRO A 158 0.37 2.23 -15.66
CA PRO A 158 1.47 2.59 -16.55
C PRO A 158 2.18 3.90 -16.15
N MET A 159 1.90 4.45 -14.98
CA MET A 159 2.61 5.58 -14.40
C MET A 159 3.01 5.25 -12.96
N PRO A 160 4.03 5.93 -12.40
CA PRO A 160 4.33 5.86 -10.99
C PRO A 160 3.10 6.22 -10.15
N THR A 161 2.78 5.39 -9.16
CA THR A 161 1.68 5.62 -8.23
C THR A 161 2.19 5.79 -6.80
N VAL A 162 1.74 6.85 -6.13
CA VAL A 162 2.05 7.15 -4.72
C VAL A 162 0.78 7.19 -3.89
N ALA A 163 0.77 6.49 -2.75
CA ALA A 163 -0.29 6.57 -1.76
C ALA A 163 0.16 7.38 -0.53
N CYS A 164 -0.61 8.41 -0.20
CA CYS A 164 -0.47 9.21 1.01
C CYS A 164 -1.40 8.65 2.10
N LEU A 165 -0.84 7.87 3.03
CA LEU A 165 -1.59 7.25 4.12
C LEU A 165 -1.71 8.25 5.28
N ASN A 166 -2.70 9.15 5.18
CA ASN A 166 -2.96 10.24 6.13
C ASN A 166 -3.49 9.78 7.49
N GLY A 167 -3.80 8.49 7.64
CA GLY A 167 -4.36 7.92 8.86
C GLY A 167 -4.54 6.41 8.77
N HIS A 168 -5.61 5.88 9.37
CA HIS A 168 -5.88 4.43 9.38
C HIS A 168 -5.96 3.86 7.96
N CYS A 169 -5.24 2.77 7.72
CA CYS A 169 -5.12 2.08 6.44
C CYS A 169 -5.31 0.59 6.72
N THR A 170 -6.55 0.12 6.62
CA THR A 170 -6.93 -1.19 7.18
C THR A 170 -7.69 -2.05 6.17
N ALA A 171 -7.72 -3.36 6.40
CA ALA A 171 -8.49 -4.31 5.59
C ALA A 171 -8.21 -4.15 4.08
N ALA A 172 -9.25 -4.11 3.23
CA ALA A 172 -9.08 -3.86 1.80
C ALA A 172 -8.49 -2.47 1.47
N GLY A 173 -8.56 -1.50 2.38
CA GLY A 173 -7.86 -0.21 2.27
C GLY A 173 -6.34 -0.35 2.40
N ALA A 174 -5.85 -1.28 3.22
CA ALA A 174 -4.45 -1.65 3.28
C ALA A 174 -3.99 -2.35 1.98
N MET A 175 -4.83 -3.21 1.41
CA MET A 175 -4.56 -3.83 0.11
C MET A 175 -4.51 -2.79 -1.02
N LEU A 176 -5.42 -1.81 -1.01
CA LEU A 176 -5.39 -0.67 -1.93
C LEU A 176 -4.07 0.10 -1.80
N ALA A 177 -3.64 0.44 -0.59
CA ALA A 177 -2.34 1.08 -0.39
C ALA A 177 -1.17 0.22 -0.88
N LEU A 178 -1.21 -1.10 -0.65
CA LEU A 178 -0.18 -2.02 -1.11
C LEU A 178 -0.09 -2.06 -2.63
N ALA A 179 -1.20 -1.94 -3.37
CA ALA A 179 -1.18 -1.93 -4.84
C ALA A 179 -0.35 -0.76 -5.42
N PHE A 180 -0.21 0.36 -4.71
CA PHE A 180 0.62 1.49 -5.14
C PHE A 180 2.13 1.15 -5.15
N ASP A 181 2.90 1.87 -5.99
CA ASP A 181 4.35 1.67 -6.07
C ASP A 181 5.07 2.16 -4.82
N LYS A 182 4.64 3.32 -4.31
CA LYS A 182 5.22 4.01 -3.17
C LYS A 182 4.16 4.44 -2.18
N ARG A 183 4.54 4.47 -0.91
CA ARG A 183 3.67 4.90 0.19
C ARG A 183 4.44 5.84 1.12
N VAL A 184 3.75 6.84 1.64
CA VAL A 184 4.20 7.64 2.78
C VAL A 184 3.09 7.58 3.81
N MET A 185 3.43 7.36 5.08
CA MET A 185 2.44 7.22 6.14
C MET A 185 2.61 8.28 7.22
N ARG A 186 1.50 8.75 7.76
CA ARG A 186 1.48 9.64 8.90
C ARG A 186 1.88 8.86 10.16
N SER A 187 2.81 9.37 10.96
CA SER A 187 3.33 8.66 12.13
C SER A 187 2.54 8.87 13.41
N ASP A 188 1.89 10.02 13.56
CA ASP A 188 1.14 10.37 14.77
C ASP A 188 -0.34 9.95 14.73
N LEU A 189 -0.79 9.36 13.61
CA LEU A 189 -2.16 8.86 13.47
C LEU A 189 -2.23 7.72 12.44
N GLY A 190 -2.92 6.65 12.83
CA GLY A 190 -3.26 5.55 11.94
C GLY A 190 -2.57 4.25 12.32
N TRP A 191 -3.08 3.16 11.75
CA TRP A 191 -2.51 1.82 11.85
C TRP A 191 -2.59 1.17 10.48
N PHE A 192 -1.65 0.28 10.19
CA PHE A 192 -1.67 -0.61 9.03
C PHE A 192 -1.92 -2.05 9.49
N PHE A 193 -3.00 -2.67 9.02
CA PHE A 193 -3.30 -4.08 9.29
C PHE A 193 -4.44 -4.63 8.41
N VAL A 194 -4.57 -5.95 8.35
CA VAL A 194 -5.67 -6.63 7.66
C VAL A 194 -6.33 -7.61 8.63
N PRO A 195 -7.52 -7.31 9.19
CA PRO A 195 -8.10 -8.08 10.30
C PRO A 195 -8.95 -9.28 9.85
N GLY A 196 -8.55 -9.99 8.79
CA GLY A 196 -9.37 -11.08 8.22
C GLY A 196 -9.60 -12.21 9.23
N ILE A 197 -8.53 -12.60 9.94
CA ILE A 197 -8.60 -13.62 10.98
C ILE A 197 -9.55 -13.24 12.13
N ASP A 198 -9.56 -11.96 12.53
CA ASP A 198 -10.39 -11.47 13.64
C ASP A 198 -11.89 -11.52 13.32
N ILE A 199 -12.24 -11.48 12.03
CA ILE A 199 -13.62 -11.52 11.53
C ILE A 199 -13.99 -12.86 10.89
N GLY A 200 -13.12 -13.87 10.94
CA GLY A 200 -13.37 -15.19 10.34
C GLY A 200 -13.41 -15.18 8.81
N LEU A 201 -12.74 -14.21 8.17
CA LEU A 201 -12.69 -14.07 6.73
C LEU A 201 -11.49 -14.81 6.14
N VAL A 202 -11.75 -15.63 5.12
CA VAL A 202 -10.71 -16.18 4.25
C VAL A 202 -10.47 -15.24 3.08
N TYR A 203 -9.21 -14.83 2.88
CA TYR A 203 -8.83 -14.01 1.74
C TYR A 203 -8.89 -14.81 0.44
N SER A 204 -9.31 -14.15 -0.65
CA SER A 204 -9.22 -14.75 -1.98
C SER A 204 -7.76 -15.02 -2.38
N PRO A 205 -7.52 -15.90 -3.36
CA PRO A 205 -6.20 -16.08 -3.94
C PRO A 205 -5.60 -14.77 -4.46
N GLY A 206 -6.42 -13.90 -5.10
CA GLY A 206 -5.99 -12.60 -5.60
C GLY A 206 -5.50 -11.66 -4.50
N MET A 207 -6.28 -11.48 -3.43
CA MET A 207 -5.90 -10.69 -2.26
C MET A 207 -4.60 -11.22 -1.62
N THR A 208 -4.48 -12.54 -1.48
CA THR A 208 -3.30 -13.19 -0.91
C THR A 208 -2.06 -12.95 -1.77
N GLN A 209 -2.15 -13.11 -3.09
CA GLN A 209 -1.02 -12.91 -3.99
C GLN A 209 -0.57 -11.44 -4.04
N LEU A 210 -1.50 -10.49 -4.01
CA LEU A 210 -1.18 -9.06 -3.89
C LEU A 210 -0.35 -8.78 -2.63
N MET A 211 -0.82 -9.27 -1.48
CA MET A 211 -0.11 -9.05 -0.22
C MET A 211 1.26 -9.72 -0.20
N ARG A 212 1.38 -10.95 -0.73
CA ARG A 212 2.67 -11.65 -0.87
C ARG A 212 3.64 -10.89 -1.77
N ALA A 213 3.16 -10.28 -2.86
CA ALA A 213 3.98 -9.53 -3.79
C ALA A 213 4.49 -8.20 -3.24
N LYS A 214 3.85 -7.64 -2.20
CA LYS A 214 4.09 -6.27 -1.72
C LYS A 214 4.54 -6.18 -0.27
N LEU A 215 4.34 -7.22 0.53
CA LEU A 215 4.84 -7.32 1.91
C LEU A 215 6.17 -8.09 1.96
N PRO A 216 7.12 -7.64 2.79
CA PRO A 216 8.30 -8.43 3.14
C PRO A 216 7.89 -9.81 3.66
N VAL A 217 8.61 -10.85 3.26
CA VAL A 217 8.33 -12.26 3.64
C VAL A 217 8.08 -12.43 5.15
N PRO A 218 8.89 -11.84 6.06
CA PRO A 218 8.64 -11.99 7.49
C PRO A 218 7.29 -11.45 7.97
N MET A 219 6.78 -10.38 7.34
CA MET A 219 5.51 -9.76 7.72
C MET A 219 4.28 -10.52 7.22
N GLN A 220 4.44 -11.41 6.21
CA GLN A 220 3.29 -12.02 5.54
C GLN A 220 2.44 -12.82 6.52
N SER A 221 3.05 -13.70 7.34
CA SER A 221 2.31 -14.47 8.33
C SER A 221 1.71 -13.58 9.42
N ASP A 222 2.46 -12.59 9.90
CA ASP A 222 2.01 -11.70 10.96
C ASP A 222 0.78 -10.90 10.55
N VAL A 223 0.77 -10.38 9.32
CA VAL A 223 -0.36 -9.61 8.79
C VAL A 223 -1.52 -10.53 8.42
N LEU A 224 -1.29 -11.61 7.66
CA LEU A 224 -2.37 -12.41 7.07
C LEU A 224 -2.97 -13.41 8.05
N THR A 225 -2.18 -13.96 8.97
CA THR A 225 -2.61 -15.04 9.87
C THR A 225 -2.91 -14.53 11.28
N PHE A 226 -2.19 -13.50 11.74
CA PHE A 226 -2.30 -13.01 13.11
C PHE A 226 -2.89 -11.60 13.22
N GLY A 227 -3.23 -10.95 12.10
CA GLY A 227 -3.85 -9.62 12.11
C GLY A 227 -2.96 -8.54 12.73
N GLN A 228 -1.63 -8.74 12.73
CA GLN A 228 -0.67 -7.86 13.39
C GLN A 228 -0.80 -6.43 12.88
N ARG A 229 -0.75 -5.48 13.80
CA ARG A 229 -0.84 -4.04 13.53
C ARG A 229 0.54 -3.40 13.55
N TYR A 230 0.76 -2.50 12.61
CA TYR A 230 2.02 -1.77 12.46
C TYR A 230 1.80 -0.27 12.47
N GLN A 231 2.72 0.44 13.14
CA GLN A 231 2.88 1.89 13.07
C GLN A 231 3.79 2.28 11.90
N ALA A 232 3.77 3.57 11.55
CA ALA A 232 4.48 4.08 10.38
C ALA A 232 6.01 3.83 10.46
N GLU A 233 6.62 4.00 11.63
CA GLU A 233 8.05 3.80 11.86
C GLU A 233 8.48 2.36 11.61
N GLU A 234 7.70 1.38 12.07
CA GLU A 234 7.96 -0.05 11.87
C GLU A 234 7.88 -0.38 10.38
N LEU A 235 6.89 0.17 9.68
CA LEU A 235 6.74 -0.02 8.23
C LEU A 235 7.89 0.61 7.43
N VAL A 236 8.50 1.69 7.93
CA VAL A 236 9.72 2.27 7.32
C VAL A 236 10.89 1.31 7.48
N GLN A 237 11.10 0.76 8.67
CA GLN A 237 12.18 -0.19 8.95
C GLN A 237 12.06 -1.45 8.09
N LEU A 238 10.82 -1.91 7.87
CA LEU A 238 10.50 -3.09 7.06
C LEU A 238 10.43 -2.79 5.55
N GLY A 239 10.53 -1.52 5.14
CA GLY A 239 10.51 -1.10 3.73
C GLY A 239 9.13 -1.13 3.07
N VAL A 240 8.04 -1.23 3.84
CA VAL A 240 6.66 -1.20 3.33
C VAL A 240 6.25 0.21 2.95
N VAL A 241 6.64 1.22 3.74
CA VAL A 241 6.46 2.64 3.42
C VAL A 241 7.82 3.33 3.29
N LYS A 242 7.90 4.34 2.43
CA LYS A 242 9.16 5.04 2.13
C LYS A 242 9.55 6.01 3.24
N ALA A 243 8.57 6.60 3.90
CA ALA A 243 8.76 7.58 4.97
C ALA A 243 7.57 7.59 5.93
N ALA A 244 7.86 7.93 7.18
CA ALA A 244 6.92 8.21 8.24
C ALA A 244 7.11 9.67 8.67
N VAL A 245 6.06 10.47 8.67
CA VAL A 245 6.12 11.89 9.05
C VAL A 245 4.92 12.29 9.89
N LYS A 246 5.11 13.25 10.80
CA LYS A 246 4.08 13.73 11.70
C LYS A 246 3.27 14.85 11.06
N GLY A 247 1.95 14.79 11.17
CA GLY A 247 1.05 15.84 10.70
C GLY A 247 0.46 15.59 9.31
N GLU A 248 -0.77 16.07 9.10
CA GLU A 248 -1.53 15.86 7.87
C GLU A 248 -0.94 16.63 6.67
N THR A 249 -0.47 17.85 6.89
CA THR A 249 0.15 18.66 5.84
C THR A 249 1.50 18.09 5.42
N GLU A 250 2.28 17.63 6.39
CA GLU A 250 3.62 17.08 6.18
C GLU A 250 3.58 15.74 5.45
N VAL A 251 2.64 14.85 5.79
CA VAL A 251 2.49 13.56 5.07
C VAL A 251 2.10 13.79 3.61
N HIS A 252 1.21 14.74 3.35
CA HIS A 252 0.81 15.10 1.99
C HIS A 252 1.97 15.72 1.20
N SER A 253 2.68 16.67 1.80
CA SER A 253 3.85 17.31 1.20
C SER A 253 4.94 16.28 0.89
N ARG A 254 5.23 15.36 1.82
CA ARG A 254 6.21 14.30 1.60
C ARG A 254 5.79 13.30 0.51
N ALA A 255 4.51 13.00 0.41
CA ALA A 255 3.98 12.16 -0.66
C ALA A 255 4.08 12.86 -2.03
N ARG A 256 3.82 14.16 -2.10
CA ARG A 256 4.01 14.97 -3.32
C ARG A 256 5.47 15.04 -3.74
N GLU A 257 6.39 15.26 -2.81
CA GLU A 257 7.84 15.19 -3.09
C GLU A 257 8.24 13.83 -3.67
N LEU A 258 7.70 12.74 -3.12
CA LEU A 258 7.97 11.41 -3.64
C LEU A 258 7.38 11.20 -5.04
N ALA A 259 6.18 11.74 -5.31
CA ALA A 259 5.58 11.72 -6.63
C ALA A 259 6.40 12.53 -7.66
N LEU A 260 6.94 13.69 -7.26
CA LEU A 260 7.89 14.47 -8.05
C LEU A 260 9.18 13.68 -8.36
N GLU A 261 9.74 13.00 -7.35
CA GLU A 261 10.97 12.21 -7.49
C GLU A 261 10.81 11.09 -8.54
N VAL A 262 9.68 10.37 -8.51
CA VAL A 262 9.43 9.24 -9.42
C VAL A 262 8.81 9.66 -10.76
N GLY A 263 8.13 10.81 -10.80
CA GLY A 263 7.39 11.32 -11.95
C GLY A 263 8.15 11.32 -13.28
N PRO A 264 9.44 11.69 -13.35
CA PRO A 264 10.21 11.63 -14.60
C PRO A 264 10.19 10.27 -15.31
N LYS A 265 9.93 9.16 -14.60
CA LYS A 265 9.78 7.82 -15.19
C LYS A 265 8.43 7.61 -15.90
N GLY A 266 7.40 8.37 -15.55
CA GLY A 266 6.05 8.30 -16.14
C GLY A 266 5.97 8.71 -17.61
N LYS A 267 7.03 9.29 -18.19
CA LYS A 267 7.14 9.49 -19.64
C LYS A 267 7.28 8.17 -20.42
N HIS A 268 7.65 7.09 -19.75
CA HIS A 268 7.85 5.76 -20.34
C HIS A 268 6.68 4.82 -20.04
N ARG A 269 5.45 5.26 -20.35
CA ARG A 269 4.21 4.56 -19.94
C ARG A 269 4.16 3.10 -20.37
N GLU A 270 4.47 2.82 -21.63
CA GLU A 270 4.44 1.44 -22.18
C GLU A 270 5.50 0.53 -21.54
N ALA A 271 6.72 1.05 -21.33
CA ALA A 271 7.77 0.28 -20.66
C ALA A 271 7.39 -0.01 -19.20
N MET A 272 6.83 0.97 -18.49
CA MET A 272 6.38 0.77 -17.11
C MET A 272 5.24 -0.24 -17.02
N ARG A 273 4.26 -0.16 -17.93
CA ARG A 273 3.19 -1.16 -18.05
C ARG A 273 3.75 -2.56 -18.22
N GLY A 274 4.64 -2.76 -19.19
CA GLY A 274 5.24 -4.06 -19.46
C GLY A 274 6.06 -4.59 -18.27
N ILE A 275 6.90 -3.75 -17.67
CA ILE A 275 7.72 -4.13 -16.50
C ILE A 275 6.84 -4.53 -15.32
N LYS A 276 5.81 -3.75 -14.99
CA LYS A 276 4.90 -4.06 -13.87
C LYS A 276 4.06 -5.30 -14.15
N ALA A 277 3.58 -5.47 -15.38
CA ALA A 277 2.85 -6.67 -15.79
C ALA A 277 3.71 -7.93 -15.63
N CYS A 278 5.01 -7.87 -15.97
CA CYS A 278 5.93 -8.99 -15.72
C CYS A 278 6.24 -9.17 -14.23
N LEU A 279 6.56 -8.09 -13.51
CA LEU A 279 6.96 -8.13 -12.11
C LEU A 279 5.84 -8.67 -11.20
N TYR A 280 4.60 -8.35 -11.52
CA TYR A 280 3.43 -8.71 -10.71
C TYR A 280 2.48 -9.68 -11.43
N ALA A 281 2.97 -10.44 -12.41
CA ALA A 281 2.16 -11.30 -13.28
C ALA A 281 1.23 -12.23 -12.49
N GLU A 282 1.75 -12.91 -11.47
CA GLU A 282 0.99 -13.84 -10.63
C GLU A 282 -0.12 -13.13 -9.85
N ALA A 283 0.19 -11.97 -9.25
CA ALA A 283 -0.78 -11.21 -8.47
C ALA A 283 -1.87 -10.60 -9.37
N ILE A 284 -1.51 -10.03 -10.52
CA ILE A 284 -2.46 -9.47 -11.49
C ILE A 284 -3.39 -10.58 -12.00
N ALA A 285 -2.84 -11.70 -12.45
CA ALA A 285 -3.64 -12.82 -12.96
C ALA A 285 -4.59 -13.38 -11.88
N ALA A 286 -4.13 -13.49 -10.63
CA ALA A 286 -4.95 -13.97 -9.52
C ALA A 286 -6.08 -12.99 -9.15
N LEU A 287 -5.83 -11.68 -9.18
CA LEU A 287 -6.84 -10.64 -8.91
C LEU A 287 -7.88 -10.49 -10.04
N GLU A 288 -7.47 -10.76 -11.30
CA GLU A 288 -8.37 -10.68 -12.45
C GLU A 288 -9.17 -11.97 -12.68
N SER A 289 -8.72 -13.07 -12.09
CA SER A 289 -9.41 -14.36 -12.20
C SER A 289 -10.70 -14.33 -11.38
N PRO A 290 -11.88 -14.55 -12.01
CA PRO A 290 -13.09 -14.74 -11.23
C PRO A 290 -12.91 -15.97 -10.35
N ASP A 291 -13.09 -15.78 -9.04
CA ASP A 291 -12.94 -16.87 -8.08
C ASP A 291 -13.93 -17.98 -8.44
N LYS A 292 -13.43 -19.13 -8.91
CA LYS A 292 -14.27 -20.25 -9.36
C LYS A 292 -14.83 -21.07 -8.19
N GLY A 293 -14.56 -20.69 -6.94
CA GLY A 293 -15.01 -21.47 -5.78
C GLY A 293 -14.97 -20.80 -4.41
N GLY A 294 -14.65 -19.51 -4.28
CA GLY A 294 -14.63 -18.86 -2.97
C GLY A 294 -14.67 -17.34 -3.00
N GLY A 295 -15.85 -16.75 -3.22
CA GLY A 295 -16.09 -15.38 -2.74
C GLY A 295 -15.73 -15.26 -1.25
N MET A 296 -15.50 -14.05 -0.73
CA MET A 296 -15.15 -13.79 0.67
C MET A 296 -15.99 -14.66 1.62
N GLY A 297 -15.40 -15.76 2.06
CA GLY A 297 -16.09 -16.75 2.85
C GLY A 297 -15.93 -16.38 4.30
N PHE A 298 -17.01 -15.90 4.92
CA PHE A 298 -17.07 -15.88 6.38
C PHE A 298 -17.22 -17.32 6.87
N VAL A 299 -16.16 -17.83 7.50
CA VAL A 299 -16.24 -19.11 8.19
C VAL A 299 -17.14 -18.89 9.40
N SER A 300 -18.30 -19.57 9.43
CA SER A 300 -19.22 -19.50 10.57
C SER A 300 -18.45 -19.80 11.86
N ARG A 301 -18.67 -18.96 12.87
CA ARG A 301 -18.04 -19.07 14.21
C ARG A 301 -18.36 -20.40 14.89
N ASP A 302 -19.41 -21.07 14.44
CA ASP A 302 -19.83 -22.38 14.89
C ASP A 302 -19.14 -23.45 14.04
N GLY A 303 -18.01 -23.97 14.55
CA GLY A 303 -17.32 -25.14 14.02
C GLY A 303 -18.11 -26.47 14.16
N ALA A 304 -19.41 -26.44 13.90
CA ALA A 304 -20.24 -27.63 13.79
C ALA A 304 -20.67 -27.77 12.32
N GLY A 305 -19.97 -28.63 11.58
CA GLY A 305 -20.39 -29.03 10.25
C GLY A 305 -21.87 -29.44 10.27
N LYS A 306 -22.67 -28.89 9.36
CA LYS A 306 -23.98 -29.48 9.05
C LYS A 306 -23.71 -30.90 8.56
N SER A 307 -23.97 -31.87 9.42
CA SER A 307 -24.05 -33.27 9.04
C SER A 307 -25.22 -33.41 8.07
N ASP A 308 -24.93 -33.70 6.80
CA ASP A 308 -25.93 -34.22 5.88
C ASP A 308 -26.52 -35.50 6.48
N LYS A 309 -27.80 -35.46 6.88
CA LYS A 309 -28.54 -36.69 7.12
C LYS A 309 -28.93 -37.27 5.77
N PRO A 310 -28.61 -38.55 5.48
CA PRO A 310 -29.09 -39.18 4.27
C PRO A 310 -30.61 -39.35 4.37
N SER A 311 -31.32 -38.88 3.35
CA SER A 311 -32.74 -39.11 3.17
C SER A 311 -32.99 -40.60 2.93
N THR A 312 -33.72 -41.24 3.84
CA THR A 312 -34.50 -42.46 3.57
C THR A 312 -35.84 -42.10 2.95
#